data_AF-A0A966Q8U1-F1
#
_entry.id   AF-A0A966Q8U1-F1
#
_cell.length_a   1.000
_cell.length_b   1.000
_cell.length_c   1.000
_cell.angle_alpha   90.00
_cell.angle_beta   90.00
_cell.angle_gamma   90.00
#
_symmetry.space_group_name_H-M   'P 1'
#
loop_
_entity.id
_entity.type
_entity.pdbx_description
1 polymer ?
#
loop_
_entity_poly.entity_id
_entity_poly.type
_entity_poly.pdbx_seq_one_letter_code
_entity_poly.pdbx_strand_id
1 'polypeptide(L)'
;FQCSVSAVRDTVESIGKNIVMAHLHRPEIARGRVLRSPVGICVGTLANIGAMGYARARRATYQWGHGFAYGEYCQDACVSWLATPVKGEWRFPL
;
A
#
# COMPACT_ATOMS: atom_id res chain seq x y z
N PHE A 1 -0.07 -7.77 18.48
CA PHE A 1 0.09 -7.04 17.20
C PHE A 1 -1.19 -6.30 16.90
N GLN A 2 -1.27 -5.05 17.33
CA GLN A 2 -2.40 -4.18 17.01
C GLN A 2 -2.12 -3.59 15.61
N CYS A 3 -2.88 -4.01 14.61
CA CYS A 3 -2.79 -3.42 13.27
C CYS A 3 -3.47 -2.04 13.35
N SER A 4 -2.70 -0.96 13.22
CA SER A 4 -3.30 0.38 13.14
C SER A 4 -4.05 0.50 11.82
N VAL A 5 -5.37 0.72 11.91
CA VAL A 5 -6.25 0.89 10.75
C VAL A 5 -5.81 2.09 9.90
N SER A 6 -5.20 3.10 10.53
CA SER A 6 -4.76 4.34 9.87
C SER A 6 -3.26 4.38 9.60
N ALA A 7 -2.54 3.25 9.69
CA ALA A 7 -1.07 3.21 9.63
C ALA A 7 -0.47 3.94 8.41
N VAL A 8 -1.03 3.78 7.22
CA VAL A 8 -0.53 4.45 6.00
C VAL A 8 -0.66 5.97 6.13
N ARG A 9 -1.83 6.43 6.58
CA ARG A 9 -2.11 7.86 6.77
C ARG A 9 -1.23 8.45 7.89
N ASP A 10 -1.16 7.79 9.03
CA ASP A 10 -0.43 8.32 10.19
C ASP A 10 1.09 8.35 9.89
N THR A 11 1.60 7.40 9.11
CA THR A 11 3.01 7.39 8.65
C THR A 11 3.28 8.53 7.67
N VAL A 12 2.39 8.76 6.68
CA VAL A 12 2.58 9.86 5.72
C VAL A 12 2.45 11.23 6.41
N GLU A 13 1.56 11.36 7.40
CA GLU A 13 1.42 12.57 8.22
C GLU A 13 2.68 12.80 9.07
N SER A 14 3.25 11.76 9.68
CA SER A 14 4.46 11.86 10.50
C SER A 14 5.71 12.21 9.68
N ILE A 15 5.84 11.69 8.45
CA ILE A 15 7.00 11.96 7.59
C ILE A 15 6.85 13.30 6.85
N GLY A 16 5.61 13.71 6.55
CA GLY A 16 5.32 14.96 5.84
C GLY A 16 5.76 14.98 4.37
N LYS A 17 5.95 13.81 3.77
CA LYS A 17 6.33 13.60 2.35
C LYS A 17 5.55 12.43 1.77
N ASN A 18 5.46 12.35 0.43
CA ASN A 18 4.90 11.17 -0.23
C ASN A 18 5.72 9.93 0.13
N ILE A 19 5.06 8.79 0.35
CA ILE A 19 5.73 7.53 0.70
C ILE A 19 5.18 6.36 -0.09
N VAL A 20 6.06 5.40 -0.36
CA VAL A 20 5.71 4.02 -0.72
C VAL A 20 6.16 3.13 0.42
N MET A 21 5.24 2.37 0.99
CA MET A 21 5.48 1.48 2.12
C MET A 21 4.90 0.08 1.88
N ALA A 22 5.27 -0.88 2.73
CA ALA A 22 4.83 -2.25 2.68
C ALA A 22 4.52 -2.77 4.09
N HIS A 23 4.76 -4.06 4.34
CA HIS A 23 4.64 -4.75 5.64
C HIS A 23 3.22 -4.87 6.22
N LEU A 24 2.29 -3.97 5.89
CA LEU A 24 0.88 -4.11 6.29
C LEU A 24 0.16 -5.20 5.49
N HIS A 25 0.74 -5.63 4.37
CA HIS A 25 0.16 -6.57 3.39
C HIS A 25 -1.20 -6.14 2.79
N ARG A 26 -1.71 -4.95 3.14
CA ARG A 26 -2.93 -4.34 2.63
C ARG A 26 -2.61 -3.30 1.54
N PRO A 27 -3.01 -3.52 0.28
CA PRO A 27 -2.92 -2.48 -0.75
C PRO A 27 -3.80 -1.29 -0.39
N GLU A 28 -3.25 -0.08 -0.37
CA GLU A 28 -3.98 1.11 0.06
C GLU A 28 -3.33 2.39 -0.47
N ILE A 29 -4.16 3.40 -0.73
CA ILE A 29 -3.72 4.78 -0.96
C ILE A 29 -4.40 5.67 0.09
N ALA A 30 -3.62 6.47 0.81
CA ALA A 30 -4.13 7.43 1.79
C ALA A 30 -3.49 8.81 1.60
N ARG A 31 -4.29 9.87 1.74
CA ARG A 31 -3.78 11.25 1.79
C ARG A 31 -3.61 11.70 3.24
N GLY A 32 -2.45 12.28 3.54
CA GLY A 32 -2.18 12.90 4.84
C GLY A 32 -2.97 14.19 5.01
N ARG A 33 -3.48 14.43 6.21
CA ARG A 33 -4.22 15.63 6.62
C ARG A 33 -3.27 16.67 7.20
N VAL A 34 -2.24 17.03 6.42
CA VAL A 34 -1.21 18.01 6.78
C VAL A 34 -0.94 18.94 5.59
N LEU A 35 -0.20 20.02 5.82
CA LEU A 35 0.21 20.93 4.75
C LEU A 35 0.88 20.17 3.59
N ARG A 36 0.54 20.55 2.35
CA ARG A 36 0.94 19.90 1.09
C ARG A 36 0.31 18.53 0.80
N SER A 37 -0.57 18.04 1.68
CA SER A 37 -1.44 16.87 1.46
C SER A 37 -0.71 15.65 0.85
N PRO A 38 0.38 15.16 1.49
CA PRO A 38 1.20 14.10 0.94
C PRO A 38 0.41 12.79 0.76
N VAL A 39 0.82 11.98 -0.20
CA VAL A 39 0.18 10.69 -0.55
C VAL A 39 1.04 9.53 -0.05
N GLY A 40 0.43 8.64 0.73
CA GLY A 40 1.02 7.37 1.12
C GLY A 40 0.42 6.22 0.32
N ILE A 41 1.27 5.35 -0.21
CA ILE A 41 0.88 4.12 -0.89
C ILE A 41 1.41 2.94 -0.09
N CYS A 42 0.54 2.02 0.31
CA CYS A 42 0.93 0.70 0.76
C CYS A 42 0.78 -0.29 -0.41
N VAL A 43 1.86 -0.99 -0.76
CA VAL A 43 1.87 -1.91 -1.91
C VAL A 43 1.17 -3.23 -1.62
N GLY A 44 0.88 -3.56 -0.37
CA GLY A 44 0.35 -4.86 0.00
C GLY A 44 1.43 -5.95 -0.02
N THR A 45 1.19 -7.07 -0.72
CA THR A 45 2.14 -8.19 -0.76
C THR A 45 2.10 -9.01 -2.05
N LEU A 46 3.25 -9.53 -2.50
CA LEU A 46 3.32 -10.52 -3.59
C LEU A 46 3.45 -11.97 -3.08
N ALA A 47 3.40 -12.18 -1.76
CA ALA A 47 3.50 -13.51 -1.17
C ALA A 47 2.24 -14.35 -1.45
N ASN A 48 2.38 -15.67 -1.52
CA ASN A 48 1.21 -16.56 -1.54
C ASN A 48 0.50 -16.55 -0.17
N ILE A 49 -0.50 -15.68 -0.01
CA ILE A 49 -1.22 -15.46 1.26
C ILE A 49 -1.81 -16.77 1.80
N GLY A 50 -2.34 -17.63 0.92
CA GLY A 50 -2.95 -18.91 1.31
C GLY A 50 -1.97 -19.91 1.93
N ALA A 51 -0.68 -19.81 1.57
CA ALA A 51 0.40 -20.63 2.13
C ALA A 51 0.95 -20.10 3.45
N MET A 52 0.59 -18.88 3.86
CA MET A 52 1.05 -18.27 5.10
C MET A 52 0.19 -18.77 6.27
N GLY A 53 0.56 -19.91 6.86
CA GLY A 53 -0.25 -20.57 7.89
C GLY A 53 -0.65 -19.67 9.07
N TYR A 54 0.24 -18.76 9.49
CA TYR A 54 -0.06 -17.80 10.56
C TYR A 54 -1.15 -16.77 10.19
N ALA A 55 -1.40 -16.58 8.89
CA ALA A 55 -2.38 -15.64 8.38
C ALA A 55 -3.82 -16.17 8.51
N ARG A 56 -4.03 -17.49 8.55
CA ARG A 56 -5.36 -18.11 8.48
C ARG A 56 -6.30 -17.75 9.65
N ALA A 57 -5.77 -17.50 10.84
CA ALA A 57 -6.58 -17.32 12.05
C ALA A 57 -6.69 -15.85 12.52
N ARG A 58 -6.16 -14.87 11.77
CA ARG A 58 -6.08 -13.48 12.21
C ARG A 58 -7.01 -12.59 11.40
N ARG A 59 -7.95 -11.91 12.05
CA ARG A 59 -8.88 -10.98 11.37
C ARG A 59 -8.18 -9.92 10.50
N ALA A 60 -6.98 -9.48 10.89
CA ALA A 60 -6.22 -8.49 10.13
C ALA A 60 -5.83 -8.97 8.71
N THR A 61 -5.71 -10.28 8.49
CA THR A 61 -5.27 -10.83 7.20
C THR A 61 -6.38 -10.85 6.15
N TYR A 62 -7.65 -10.67 6.52
CA TYR A 62 -8.74 -10.46 5.56
C TYR A 62 -8.59 -9.17 4.74
N GLN A 63 -7.78 -8.22 5.23
CA GLN A 63 -7.46 -7.00 4.49
C GLN A 63 -6.19 -7.15 3.66
N TRP A 64 -5.52 -8.30 3.70
CA TRP A 64 -4.34 -8.52 2.89
C TRP A 64 -4.74 -8.66 1.43
N GLY A 65 -3.88 -8.16 0.55
CA GLY A 65 -4.11 -8.19 -0.87
C GLY A 65 -2.83 -8.03 -1.66
N HIS A 66 -2.90 -8.45 -2.91
CA HIS A 66 -1.80 -8.26 -3.84
C HIS A 66 -1.77 -6.84 -4.38
N GLY A 67 -0.55 -6.31 -4.47
CA GLY A 67 -0.31 -5.06 -5.18
C GLY A 67 1.17 -4.81 -5.38
N PHE A 68 1.45 -3.83 -6.22
CA PHE A 68 2.77 -3.24 -6.40
C PHE A 68 2.62 -1.77 -6.79
N ALA A 69 3.63 -0.96 -6.47
CA ALA A 69 3.70 0.41 -6.96
C ALA A 69 4.45 0.45 -8.29
N TYR A 70 4.00 1.29 -9.20
CA TYR A 70 4.69 1.64 -10.44
C TYR A 70 4.59 3.15 -10.65
N GLY A 71 5.42 3.71 -11.52
CA GLY A 71 5.49 5.15 -11.61
C GLY A 71 6.53 5.69 -12.57
N GLU A 72 6.57 7.01 -12.61
CA GLU A 72 7.53 7.79 -13.38
C GLU A 72 8.34 8.64 -12.42
N TYR A 73 9.64 8.74 -12.69
CA TYR A 73 10.57 9.57 -11.95
C TYR A 73 11.40 10.39 -12.92
N CYS A 74 11.52 11.69 -12.64
CA CYS A 74 12.46 12.58 -13.27
C CYS A 74 13.19 13.41 -12.21
N GLN A 75 14.06 14.32 -12.63
CA GLN A 75 14.89 15.11 -11.73
C GLN A 75 14.08 15.87 -10.66
N ASP A 76 12.91 16.41 -11.03
CA ASP A 76 12.13 17.30 -10.18
C ASP A 76 10.77 16.71 -9.74
N ALA A 77 10.42 15.52 -10.21
CA ALA A 77 9.11 14.92 -9.92
C ALA A 77 9.16 13.39 -9.83
N CYS A 78 8.29 12.86 -8.97
CA CYS A 78 8.03 11.45 -8.85
C CYS A 78 6.52 11.26 -8.75
N VAL A 79 5.95 10.44 -9.62
CA VAL A 79 4.55 10.02 -9.57
C VAL A 79 4.51 8.52 -9.37
N SER A 80 3.63 8.06 -8.49
CA SER A 80 3.47 6.63 -8.21
C SER A 80 1.99 6.28 -8.18
N TRP A 81 1.68 5.12 -8.74
CA TRP A 81 0.36 4.50 -8.77
C TRP A 81 0.41 3.13 -8.12
N LEU A 82 -0.73 2.66 -7.66
CA LEU A 82 -0.89 1.33 -7.06
C LEU A 82 -1.64 0.43 -8.05
N ALA A 83 -1.00 -0.65 -8.49
CA ALA A 83 -1.68 -1.72 -9.21
C ALA A 83 -2.14 -2.78 -8.21
N THR A 84 -3.37 -3.24 -8.37
CA THR A 84 -3.94 -4.41 -7.68
C THR A 84 -4.59 -5.32 -8.74
N PRO A 85 -4.62 -6.65 -8.53
CA PRO A 85 -5.22 -7.55 -9.50
C PRO A 85 -6.73 -7.32 -9.58
N VAL A 86 -7.26 -7.29 -10.80
CA VAL A 86 -8.69 -7.16 -11.07
C VAL A 86 -9.19 -8.53 -11.50
N LYS A 87 -10.10 -9.11 -10.71
CA LYS A 87 -10.61 -10.49 -10.94
C LYS A 87 -9.50 -11.55 -11.03
N GLY A 88 -8.41 -11.36 -10.29
CA GLY A 88 -7.27 -12.29 -10.26
C GLY A 88 -6.21 -12.05 -11.35
N GLU A 89 -6.42 -11.08 -12.24
CA GLU A 89 -5.47 -10.76 -13.31
C GLU A 89 -4.78 -9.42 -13.08
N TRP A 90 -3.50 -9.35 -13.41
CA TRP A 90 -2.75 -8.09 -13.43
C TRP A 90 -3.09 -7.30 -14.69
N ARG A 91 -3.50 -6.06 -14.49
CA ARG A 91 -3.80 -5.12 -15.57
C ARG A 91 -2.85 -3.94 -15.47
N PHE A 92 -2.16 -3.67 -16.57
CA PHE A 92 -1.25 -2.54 -16.69
C PHE A 92 -1.91 -1.46 -17.56
N PRO A 93 -1.62 -0.17 -17.29
CA PRO A 93 -2.02 0.90 -18.19
C PRO A 93 -1.44 0.67 -19.60
N LEU A 94 -2.21 1.05 -20.62
CA LEU A 94 -1.78 1.11 -22.01
C LEU A 94 -0.95 2.37 -22.27
#